data_AF-A0A2R6EPH0-F1
#
_entry.id   AF-A0A2R6EPH0-F1
#
_cell.length_a   1.000
_cell.length_b   1.000
_cell.length_c   1.000
_cell.angle_alpha   90.00
_cell.angle_beta   90.00
_cell.angle_gamma   90.00
#
_symmetry.space_group_name_H-M   'P 1'
#
loop_
_entity.id
_entity.type
_entity.pdbx_description
1 polymer ?
#
loop_
_entity_poly.entity_id
_entity_poly.type
_entity_poly.pdbx_seq_one_letter_code
_entity_poly.pdbx_strand_id
1 'polypeptide(L)'
;MSTASDAAPVPKMADRAADCAERLLAADRVLVASHIDADGLTSAAVAGAALERAGIPHEQTFYKQLDAEAIAELAATNYETVLFTDFGSGQLDDIATHERRDEFVPVVADHHQPADAETEYHLNPLLFGINGARELSGAGAAYVLARALERGDVDNRDLAATAVVGAVGDMQDSDGELQGANAAIVEEGVAAGALAEAKDLAVYGKQTRPLPKLLEYATDTYVPGISNSYTGAVDFLDDLDVDCRGDEREWKRWVDLTDEERRRVASALVQHAVRRGVPARKIDRLVGTTYTLTNEPSGTELRDASEFSTLLNATARYDRADVGLAVCLGDRTGALETARELLRTHRRNLSNGLDWVKEHGVTDAGNVQWFDAGDEIRETIVGIVAGMSMGVDGVARSKPVVAFAEESDEETKVSSRGTGALVRQGLDLSNVMGEAAEAVGGGGGGHDVAAGATIPTGTEETFVEHVNRVVGDQLG
;
A
#
# COMPACT_ATOMS: atom_id res chain seq x y z
N MET A 1 -20.84 15.18 30.77
CA MET A 1 -21.60 14.42 29.77
C MET A 1 -20.78 14.52 28.51
N SER A 2 -20.04 13.46 28.18
CA SER A 2 -19.38 13.34 26.87
C SER A 2 -20.50 13.26 25.83
N THR A 3 -20.50 14.13 24.83
CA THR A 3 -21.40 13.95 23.67
C THR A 3 -20.92 12.76 22.85
N ALA A 4 -21.78 12.15 22.02
CA ALA A 4 -21.37 11.07 21.13
C ALA A 4 -20.17 11.46 20.21
N SER A 5 -19.99 12.76 19.93
CA SER A 5 -18.83 13.27 19.18
C SER A 5 -17.50 13.20 19.93
N ASP A 6 -17.50 13.15 21.27
CA ASP A 6 -16.27 13.04 22.08
C ASP A 6 -15.75 11.59 22.14
N ALA A 7 -16.54 10.61 21.70
CA ALA A 7 -16.19 9.19 21.67
C ALA A 7 -15.89 8.66 20.25
N ALA A 8 -15.98 9.53 19.23
CA ALA A 8 -15.64 9.18 17.86
C ALA A 8 -14.11 9.17 17.70
N PRO A 9 -13.53 8.22 16.95
CA PRO A 9 -12.08 8.15 16.74
C PRO A 9 -11.54 9.39 16.01
N VAL A 10 -12.37 10.04 15.20
CA VAL A 10 -12.03 11.26 14.47
C VAL A 10 -13.14 12.29 14.67
N PRO A 11 -13.09 13.11 15.75
CA PRO A 11 -14.19 13.99 16.12
C PRO A 11 -14.65 14.96 15.02
N LYS A 12 -13.73 15.44 14.16
CA LYS A 12 -14.05 16.32 13.03
C LYS A 12 -15.01 15.70 12.01
N MET A 13 -15.03 14.37 11.91
CA MET A 13 -15.83 13.62 10.94
C MET A 13 -17.07 12.97 11.58
N ALA A 14 -17.28 13.14 12.89
CA ALA A 14 -18.28 12.39 13.65
C ALA A 14 -19.71 12.61 13.13
N ASP A 15 -20.10 13.86 12.85
CA ASP A 15 -21.45 14.18 12.38
C ASP A 15 -21.71 13.55 11.00
N ARG A 16 -20.77 13.70 10.05
CA ARG A 16 -20.89 13.09 8.72
C ARG A 16 -20.90 11.57 8.79
N ALA A 17 -20.08 10.99 9.66
CA ALA A 17 -20.05 9.53 9.85
C ALA A 17 -21.39 9.03 10.43
N ALA A 18 -22.02 9.78 11.33
CA ALA A 18 -23.34 9.47 11.85
C ALA A 18 -24.41 9.54 10.75
N ASP A 19 -24.39 10.57 9.90
CA ASP A 19 -25.33 10.68 8.77
C ASP A 19 -25.20 9.49 7.80
N CYS A 20 -23.96 9.12 7.43
CA CYS A 20 -23.69 7.95 6.61
C CYS A 20 -24.18 6.65 7.29
N ALA A 21 -23.91 6.49 8.59
CA ALA A 21 -24.34 5.31 9.35
C ALA A 21 -25.86 5.18 9.43
N GLU A 22 -26.59 6.28 9.65
CA GLU A 22 -28.06 6.28 9.66
C GLU A 22 -28.62 5.91 8.29
N ARG A 23 -28.02 6.38 7.19
CA ARG A 23 -28.44 5.97 5.84
C ARG A 23 -28.27 4.48 5.59
N LEU A 24 -27.17 3.89 6.05
CA LEU A 24 -26.90 2.46 5.94
C LEU A 24 -27.85 1.64 6.83
N LEU A 25 -28.12 2.08 8.06
CA LEU A 25 -29.07 1.43 8.97
C LEU A 25 -30.50 1.43 8.45
N ALA A 26 -30.86 2.43 7.62
CA ALA A 26 -32.15 2.52 6.97
C ALA A 26 -32.25 1.66 5.68
N ALA A 27 -31.14 1.09 5.20
CA ALA A 27 -31.13 0.29 3.97
C ALA A 27 -31.58 -1.16 4.23
N ASP A 28 -32.37 -1.72 3.32
CA ASP A 28 -32.76 -3.13 3.37
C ASP A 28 -31.57 -4.08 3.11
N ARG A 29 -30.66 -3.67 2.23
CA ARG A 29 -29.39 -4.32 1.91
C ARG A 29 -28.41 -3.34 1.27
N VAL A 30 -27.12 -3.61 1.39
CA VAL A 30 -26.04 -2.75 0.88
C VAL A 30 -25.15 -3.53 -0.08
N LEU A 31 -24.78 -2.92 -1.20
CA LEU A 31 -23.66 -3.40 -2.02
C LEU A 31 -22.41 -2.62 -1.64
N VAL A 32 -21.38 -3.31 -1.16
CA VAL A 32 -20.08 -2.70 -0.87
C VAL A 32 -19.20 -2.84 -2.11
N ALA A 33 -18.82 -1.72 -2.71
CA ALA A 33 -17.84 -1.68 -3.79
C ALA A 33 -16.52 -1.18 -3.22
N SER A 34 -15.41 -1.87 -3.49
CA SER A 34 -14.09 -1.46 -3.00
C SER A 34 -12.98 -1.61 -4.03
N HIS A 35 -11.88 -0.90 -3.80
CA HIS A 35 -10.67 -1.02 -4.59
C HIS A 35 -9.94 -2.36 -4.33
N ILE A 36 -9.14 -2.82 -5.30
CA ILE A 36 -8.38 -4.08 -5.21
C ILE A 36 -6.91 -3.84 -4.87
N ASP A 37 -6.65 -3.38 -3.66
CA ASP A 37 -5.32 -3.34 -3.04
C ASP A 37 -5.42 -3.59 -1.53
N ALA A 38 -4.34 -3.38 -0.78
CA ALA A 38 -4.36 -3.57 0.67
C ALA A 38 -5.36 -2.63 1.40
N ASP A 39 -5.46 -1.36 1.00
CA ASP A 39 -6.34 -0.39 1.66
C ASP A 39 -7.80 -0.68 1.30
N GLY A 40 -8.11 -0.99 0.04
CA GLY A 40 -9.45 -1.37 -0.40
C GLY A 40 -9.94 -2.69 0.18
N LEU A 41 -9.07 -3.73 0.25
CA LEU A 41 -9.43 -5.02 0.87
C LEU A 41 -9.69 -4.88 2.37
N THR A 42 -8.88 -4.08 3.07
CA THR A 42 -9.09 -3.83 4.51
C THR A 42 -10.29 -2.91 4.74
N SER A 43 -10.55 -1.94 3.88
CA SER A 43 -11.75 -1.09 3.93
C SER A 43 -13.03 -1.91 3.80
N ALA A 44 -13.08 -2.80 2.80
CA ALA A 44 -14.20 -3.70 2.57
C ALA A 44 -14.40 -4.67 3.74
N ALA A 45 -13.31 -5.18 4.33
CA ALA A 45 -13.37 -6.04 5.51
C ALA A 45 -13.89 -5.32 6.75
N VAL A 46 -13.43 -4.08 7.00
CA VAL A 46 -13.89 -3.25 8.11
C VAL A 46 -15.38 -2.90 7.93
N ALA A 47 -15.76 -2.44 6.73
CA ALA A 47 -17.16 -2.12 6.42
C ALA A 47 -18.06 -3.36 6.54
N GLY A 48 -17.67 -4.49 5.93
CA GLY A 48 -18.42 -5.73 5.97
C GLY A 48 -18.62 -6.27 7.38
N ALA A 49 -17.56 -6.31 8.19
CA ALA A 49 -17.65 -6.74 9.58
C ALA A 49 -18.57 -5.82 10.41
N ALA A 50 -18.52 -4.51 10.18
CA ALA A 50 -19.38 -3.55 10.86
C ALA A 50 -20.86 -3.68 10.44
N LEU A 51 -21.13 -3.84 9.14
CA LEU A 51 -22.47 -4.08 8.60
C LEU A 51 -23.05 -5.40 9.14
N GLU A 52 -22.25 -6.47 9.20
CA GLU A 52 -22.67 -7.75 9.78
C GLU A 52 -23.04 -7.60 11.26
N ARG A 53 -22.22 -6.90 12.05
CA ARG A 53 -22.50 -6.63 13.47
C ARG A 53 -23.72 -5.74 13.68
N ALA A 54 -24.00 -4.84 12.75
CA ALA A 54 -25.21 -4.01 12.73
C ALA A 54 -26.45 -4.77 12.23
N GLY A 55 -26.30 -6.01 11.74
CA GLY A 55 -27.39 -6.83 11.20
C GLY A 55 -27.88 -6.39 9.82
N ILE A 56 -27.04 -5.68 9.06
CA ILE A 56 -27.36 -5.17 7.71
C ILE A 56 -26.91 -6.20 6.66
N PRO A 57 -27.83 -6.79 5.88
CA PRO A 57 -27.47 -7.69 4.78
C PRO A 57 -26.61 -6.96 3.74
N HIS A 58 -25.53 -7.58 3.31
CA HIS A 58 -24.65 -6.98 2.31
C HIS A 58 -23.94 -8.00 1.43
N GLU A 59 -23.53 -7.55 0.25
CA GLU A 59 -22.63 -8.24 -0.66
C GLU A 59 -21.43 -7.31 -0.96
N GLN A 60 -20.32 -7.89 -1.40
CA GLN A 60 -19.10 -7.14 -1.68
C GLN A 60 -18.62 -7.42 -3.11
N THR A 61 -18.18 -6.37 -3.80
CA THR A 61 -17.60 -6.41 -5.14
C THR A 61 -16.34 -5.56 -5.19
N PHE A 62 -15.41 -5.90 -6.07
CA PHE A 62 -14.10 -5.27 -6.16
C PHE A 62 -13.79 -4.85 -7.58
N TYR A 63 -13.17 -3.68 -7.72
CA TYR A 63 -12.74 -3.16 -9.01
C TYR A 63 -11.27 -2.71 -8.95
N LYS A 64 -10.55 -2.90 -10.06
CA LYS A 64 -9.22 -2.29 -10.28
C LYS A 64 -9.32 -0.79 -10.44
N GLN A 65 -10.33 -0.35 -11.15
CA GLN A 65 -10.66 1.05 -11.38
C GLN A 65 -12.17 1.18 -11.40
N LEU A 66 -12.69 2.23 -10.79
CA LEU A 66 -14.10 2.54 -10.81
C LEU A 66 -14.38 3.50 -11.98
N ASP A 67 -14.44 2.97 -13.20
CA ASP A 67 -14.79 3.76 -14.38
C ASP A 67 -16.32 3.90 -14.55
N ALA A 68 -16.73 4.68 -15.56
CA ALA A 68 -18.14 4.90 -15.84
C ALA A 68 -18.91 3.62 -16.20
N GLU A 69 -18.23 2.61 -16.76
CA GLU A 69 -18.85 1.31 -17.07
C GLU A 69 -19.13 0.53 -15.79
N ALA A 70 -18.14 0.43 -14.89
CA ALA A 70 -18.29 -0.18 -13.58
C ALA A 70 -19.39 0.48 -12.74
N ILE A 71 -19.49 1.82 -12.76
CA ILE A 71 -20.57 2.54 -12.05
C ILE A 71 -21.93 2.23 -12.67
N ALA A 72 -22.02 2.16 -14.01
CA ALA A 72 -23.25 1.78 -14.68
C ALA A 72 -23.66 0.33 -14.39
N GLU A 73 -22.71 -0.60 -14.24
CA GLU A 73 -22.95 -1.97 -13.79
C GLU A 73 -23.54 -2.00 -12.38
N LEU A 74 -22.97 -1.22 -11.45
CA LEU A 74 -23.50 -1.06 -10.09
C LEU A 74 -24.94 -0.53 -10.10
N ALA A 75 -25.21 0.49 -10.92
CA ALA A 75 -26.54 1.07 -11.09
C ALA A 75 -27.57 0.10 -11.71
N ALA A 76 -27.11 -0.84 -12.54
CA ALA A 76 -27.95 -1.86 -13.15
C ALA A 76 -28.28 -3.03 -12.19
N THR A 77 -27.65 -3.06 -11.00
CA THR A 77 -28.03 -4.02 -9.96
C THR A 77 -29.37 -3.67 -9.32
N ASN A 78 -29.85 -4.52 -8.40
CA ASN A 78 -31.09 -4.27 -7.66
C ASN A 78 -30.82 -3.68 -6.25
N TYR A 79 -29.65 -3.05 -6.04
CA TYR A 79 -29.27 -2.46 -4.76
C TYR A 79 -29.63 -0.97 -4.72
N GLU A 80 -30.48 -0.59 -3.76
CA GLU A 80 -30.89 0.82 -3.57
C GLU A 80 -29.82 1.65 -2.84
N THR A 81 -28.79 1.01 -2.28
CA THR A 81 -27.71 1.67 -1.55
C THR A 81 -26.39 0.98 -1.87
N VAL A 82 -25.42 1.78 -2.32
CA VAL A 82 -24.06 1.33 -2.63
C VAL A 82 -23.09 2.06 -1.71
N LEU A 83 -22.32 1.29 -0.95
CA LEU A 83 -21.23 1.78 -0.11
C LEU A 83 -19.92 1.66 -0.89
N PHE A 84 -19.34 2.78 -1.29
CA PHE A 84 -18.02 2.85 -1.91
C PHE A 84 -16.97 3.00 -0.81
N THR A 85 -15.96 2.14 -0.82
CA THR A 85 -14.83 2.22 0.11
C THR A 85 -13.51 2.30 -0.64
N ASP A 86 -12.61 3.17 -0.19
CA ASP A 86 -11.27 3.38 -0.78
C ASP A 86 -11.26 3.93 -2.22
N PHE A 87 -12.43 4.32 -2.72
CA PHE A 87 -12.61 5.04 -3.98
C PHE A 87 -13.99 5.73 -4.01
N GLY A 88 -14.33 6.37 -5.12
CA GLY A 88 -15.63 6.99 -5.35
C GLY A 88 -15.58 8.52 -5.25
N SER A 89 -14.68 9.11 -4.45
CA SER A 89 -14.59 10.58 -4.35
C SER A 89 -14.18 11.21 -5.68
N GLY A 90 -13.20 10.62 -6.36
CA GLY A 90 -12.76 11.08 -7.68
C GLY A 90 -13.75 10.78 -8.81
N GLN A 91 -14.77 9.98 -8.54
CA GLN A 91 -15.78 9.53 -9.51
C GLN A 91 -17.16 10.15 -9.25
N LEU A 92 -17.26 11.15 -8.36
CA LEU A 92 -18.55 11.72 -7.97
C LEU A 92 -19.33 12.33 -9.14
N ASP A 93 -18.67 12.82 -10.20
CA ASP A 93 -19.36 13.36 -11.37
C ASP A 93 -20.24 12.30 -12.07
N ASP A 94 -19.74 11.07 -12.17
CA ASP A 94 -20.46 9.92 -12.72
C ASP A 94 -21.44 9.35 -11.69
N ILE A 95 -21.01 9.11 -10.46
CA ILE A 95 -21.86 8.56 -9.38
C ILE A 95 -23.10 9.44 -9.16
N ALA A 96 -22.92 10.76 -9.06
CA ALA A 96 -24.01 11.70 -8.84
C ALA A 96 -25.01 11.73 -10.02
N THR A 97 -24.59 11.31 -11.22
CA THR A 97 -25.50 11.17 -12.36
C THR A 97 -26.49 10.04 -12.16
N HIS A 98 -26.05 8.92 -11.59
CA HIS A 98 -26.90 7.78 -11.25
C HIS A 98 -27.75 8.07 -10.00
N GLU A 99 -27.18 8.74 -8.99
CA GLU A 99 -27.90 9.20 -7.80
C GLU A 99 -29.09 10.10 -8.17
N ARG A 100 -28.89 11.09 -9.06
CA ARG A 100 -29.98 11.98 -9.54
C ARG A 100 -31.08 11.29 -10.32
N ARG A 101 -30.85 10.05 -10.78
CA ARG A 101 -31.84 9.22 -11.48
C ARG A 101 -32.54 8.26 -10.54
N ASP A 102 -32.26 8.33 -9.24
CA ASP A 102 -32.77 7.43 -8.21
C ASP A 102 -32.40 5.94 -8.50
N GLU A 103 -31.27 5.69 -9.18
CA GLU A 103 -30.84 4.33 -9.51
C GLU A 103 -30.19 3.64 -8.29
N PHE A 104 -29.46 4.38 -7.47
CA PHE A 104 -29.02 3.99 -6.13
C PHE A 104 -28.67 5.23 -5.29
N VAL A 105 -28.61 5.07 -3.96
CA VAL A 105 -28.04 6.09 -3.06
C VAL A 105 -26.58 5.75 -2.73
N PRO A 106 -25.61 6.60 -3.09
CA PRO A 106 -24.21 6.41 -2.72
C PRO A 106 -23.96 6.74 -1.25
N VAL A 107 -23.15 5.92 -0.60
CA VAL A 107 -22.42 6.26 0.63
C VAL A 107 -20.94 6.07 0.32
N VAL A 108 -20.11 7.09 0.53
CA VAL A 108 -18.70 7.06 0.13
C VAL A 108 -17.82 7.21 1.37
N ALA A 109 -16.95 6.24 1.65
CA ALA A 109 -15.93 6.28 2.68
C ALA A 109 -14.54 6.14 2.04
N ASP A 110 -13.88 7.27 1.80
CA ASP A 110 -12.72 7.35 0.90
C ASP A 110 -11.80 8.51 1.33
N HIS A 111 -10.58 8.56 0.81
CA HIS A 111 -9.53 9.52 1.14
C HIS A 111 -8.93 10.24 -0.08
N HIS A 112 -9.34 9.86 -1.30
CA HIS A 112 -8.88 10.48 -2.54
C HIS A 112 -9.42 11.90 -2.73
N GLN A 113 -8.80 12.65 -3.65
CA GLN A 113 -9.27 13.99 -4.03
C GLN A 113 -10.70 13.90 -4.62
N PRO A 114 -11.68 14.62 -4.06
CA PRO A 114 -13.03 14.66 -4.63
C PRO A 114 -13.08 15.32 -6.00
N ALA A 115 -13.99 14.84 -6.85
CA ALA A 115 -14.45 15.54 -8.05
C ALA A 115 -15.34 16.74 -7.69
N ASP A 116 -15.85 17.46 -8.69
CA ASP A 116 -16.63 18.70 -8.49
C ASP A 116 -18.05 18.43 -7.99
N ALA A 117 -18.68 17.32 -8.40
CA ALA A 117 -19.98 16.93 -7.88
C ALA A 117 -19.94 16.54 -6.40
N GLU A 118 -21.06 16.75 -5.71
CA GLU A 118 -21.25 16.41 -4.30
C GLU A 118 -22.34 15.35 -4.14
N THR A 119 -22.28 14.59 -3.05
CA THR A 119 -23.34 13.70 -2.57
C THR A 119 -23.57 13.91 -1.07
N GLU A 120 -24.77 13.56 -0.59
CA GLU A 120 -25.16 13.72 0.81
C GLU A 120 -24.34 12.85 1.77
N TYR A 121 -23.94 11.64 1.39
CA TYR A 121 -23.27 10.70 2.29
C TYR A 121 -21.80 10.51 1.92
N HIS A 122 -21.03 11.60 1.94
CA HIS A 122 -19.60 11.61 1.62
C HIS A 122 -18.72 11.77 2.85
N LEU A 123 -18.17 10.66 3.33
CA LEU A 123 -17.22 10.58 4.43
C LEU A 123 -15.78 10.58 3.88
N ASN A 124 -15.24 11.77 3.64
CA ASN A 124 -13.87 11.94 3.15
C ASN A 124 -13.08 12.96 4.00
N PRO A 125 -11.86 12.60 4.49
CA PRO A 125 -11.05 13.45 5.37
C PRO A 125 -10.72 14.84 4.78
N LEU A 126 -10.58 14.96 3.45
CA LEU A 126 -10.22 16.21 2.80
C LEU A 126 -11.30 17.28 2.99
N LEU A 127 -12.57 16.88 3.08
CA LEU A 127 -13.70 17.77 3.37
C LEU A 127 -13.63 18.39 4.78
N PHE A 128 -12.80 17.84 5.65
CA PHE A 128 -12.61 18.26 7.05
C PHE A 128 -11.20 18.78 7.34
N GLY A 129 -10.41 19.05 6.28
CA GLY A 129 -9.05 19.55 6.39
C GLY A 129 -8.09 18.54 7.03
N ILE A 130 -8.32 17.25 6.82
CA ILE A 130 -7.42 16.15 7.19
C ILE A 130 -6.75 15.65 5.91
N ASN A 131 -5.44 15.41 5.96
CA ASN A 131 -4.67 14.99 4.78
C ASN A 131 -4.93 13.51 4.45
N GLY A 132 -5.69 13.22 3.39
CA GLY A 132 -6.00 11.84 2.99
C GLY A 132 -4.79 11.01 2.56
N ALA A 133 -3.65 11.62 2.19
CA ALA A 133 -2.45 10.88 1.81
C ALA A 133 -1.53 10.52 3.00
N ARG A 134 -1.84 10.99 4.22
CA ARG A 134 -0.93 10.85 5.38
C ARG A 134 -1.64 10.62 6.72
N GLU A 135 -2.82 11.18 6.89
CA GLU A 135 -3.50 11.25 8.19
C GLU A 135 -4.72 10.33 8.28
N LEU A 136 -5.30 9.87 7.16
CA LEU A 136 -6.41 8.92 7.16
C LEU A 136 -6.52 8.21 5.81
N SER A 137 -6.44 6.88 5.80
CA SER A 137 -6.59 6.03 4.61
C SER A 137 -8.07 5.70 4.31
N GLY A 138 -8.36 5.03 3.20
CA GLY A 138 -9.68 4.46 2.90
C GLY A 138 -10.16 3.54 4.03
N ALA A 139 -9.28 2.65 4.53
CA ALA A 139 -9.64 1.75 5.62
C ALA A 139 -9.83 2.51 6.94
N GLY A 140 -9.11 3.62 7.13
CA GLY A 140 -9.35 4.57 8.21
C GLY A 140 -10.74 5.21 8.13
N ALA A 141 -11.16 5.69 6.95
CA ALA A 141 -12.50 6.26 6.74
C ALA A 141 -13.60 5.20 6.96
N ALA A 142 -13.39 3.98 6.46
CA ALA A 142 -14.28 2.84 6.73
C ALA A 142 -14.36 2.50 8.23
N TYR A 143 -13.27 2.63 8.99
CA TYR A 143 -13.27 2.44 10.44
C TYR A 143 -14.02 3.54 11.19
N VAL A 144 -13.88 4.81 10.77
CA VAL A 144 -14.69 5.91 11.32
C VAL A 144 -16.18 5.64 11.11
N LEU A 145 -16.57 5.16 9.93
CA LEU A 145 -17.94 4.74 9.64
C LEU A 145 -18.37 3.52 10.50
N ALA A 146 -17.50 2.52 10.65
CA ALA A 146 -17.75 1.35 11.48
C ALA A 146 -18.03 1.73 12.94
N ARG A 147 -17.27 2.67 13.50
CA ARG A 147 -17.52 3.20 14.85
C ARG A 147 -18.86 3.94 14.94
N ALA A 148 -19.28 4.64 13.89
CA ALA A 148 -20.59 5.31 13.83
C ALA A 148 -21.79 4.35 13.68
N LEU A 149 -21.57 3.13 13.16
CA LEU A 149 -22.59 2.08 13.04
C LEU A 149 -22.91 1.37 14.36
N GLU A 150 -22.14 1.59 15.42
CA GLU A 150 -22.31 0.89 16.69
C GLU A 150 -23.66 1.17 17.35
N ARG A 151 -24.39 0.11 17.70
CA ARG A 151 -25.66 0.19 18.45
C ARG A 151 -25.64 -0.87 19.54
N GLY A 152 -26.29 -0.57 20.68
CA GLY A 152 -26.34 -1.48 21.82
C GLY A 152 -24.94 -1.76 22.38
N ASP A 153 -24.61 -3.05 22.52
CA ASP A 153 -23.33 -3.52 23.08
C ASP A 153 -22.27 -3.86 22.00
N VAL A 154 -22.50 -3.49 20.73
CA VAL A 154 -21.54 -3.70 19.65
C VAL A 154 -20.32 -2.81 19.86
N ASP A 155 -19.13 -3.41 19.81
CA ASP A 155 -17.83 -2.73 19.88
C ASP A 155 -17.01 -3.11 18.64
N ASN A 156 -16.68 -2.11 17.82
CA ASN A 156 -15.89 -2.23 16.59
C ASN A 156 -14.45 -1.79 16.76
N ARG A 157 -13.97 -1.54 17.98
CA ARG A 157 -12.57 -1.08 18.18
C ARG A 157 -11.52 -2.12 17.80
N ASP A 158 -11.88 -3.40 17.80
CA ASP A 158 -11.02 -4.47 17.30
C ASP A 158 -10.71 -4.33 15.79
N LEU A 159 -11.61 -3.73 15.01
CA LEU A 159 -11.42 -3.47 13.58
C LEU A 159 -10.32 -2.42 13.30
N ALA A 160 -9.86 -1.67 14.32
CA ALA A 160 -8.74 -0.74 14.19
C ALA A 160 -7.47 -1.47 13.71
N ALA A 161 -7.29 -2.73 14.12
CA ALA A 161 -6.18 -3.56 13.67
C ALA A 161 -6.16 -3.71 12.14
N THR A 162 -7.31 -4.02 11.53
CA THR A 162 -7.47 -4.16 10.08
C THR A 162 -7.32 -2.80 9.38
N ALA A 163 -7.87 -1.72 9.95
CA ALA A 163 -7.73 -0.38 9.40
C ALA A 163 -6.25 0.09 9.35
N VAL A 164 -5.47 -0.23 10.39
CA VAL A 164 -4.03 0.09 10.43
C VAL A 164 -3.24 -0.72 9.39
N VAL A 165 -3.65 -1.95 9.06
CA VAL A 165 -3.05 -2.69 7.94
C VAL A 165 -3.27 -1.96 6.61
N GLY A 166 -4.46 -1.41 6.38
CA GLY A 166 -4.78 -0.58 5.22
C GLY A 166 -3.90 0.66 5.13
N ALA A 167 -3.87 1.46 6.21
CA ALA A 167 -3.06 2.68 6.27
C ALA A 167 -1.55 2.44 6.06
N VAL A 168 -1.00 1.34 6.59
CA VAL A 168 0.40 0.93 6.32
C VAL A 168 0.56 0.43 4.88
N GLY A 169 -0.45 -0.26 4.34
CA GLY A 169 -0.49 -0.67 2.93
C GLY A 169 -0.45 0.50 1.96
N ASP A 170 -1.11 1.59 2.31
CA ASP A 170 -1.14 2.88 1.59
C ASP A 170 0.07 3.79 1.92
N MET A 171 1.09 3.25 2.61
CA MET A 171 2.34 3.94 2.96
C MET A 171 2.15 5.24 3.76
N GLN A 172 1.07 5.37 4.53
CA GLN A 172 0.80 6.56 5.33
C GLN A 172 1.73 6.69 6.56
N ASP A 173 2.51 5.64 6.86
CA ASP A 173 3.58 5.63 7.87
C ASP A 173 4.97 5.98 7.30
N SER A 174 5.05 6.49 6.06
CA SER A 174 6.32 6.77 5.35
C SER A 174 7.28 7.74 6.04
N ASP A 175 6.78 8.57 6.97
CA ASP A 175 7.60 9.45 7.83
C ASP A 175 8.11 8.72 9.10
N GLY A 176 7.86 7.42 9.22
CA GLY A 176 8.33 6.52 10.29
C GLY A 176 7.28 6.15 11.33
N GLU A 177 6.08 6.74 11.26
CA GLU A 177 4.91 6.43 12.09
C GLU A 177 3.62 6.99 11.47
N LEU A 178 2.49 6.35 11.79
CA LEU A 178 1.15 6.86 11.50
C LEU A 178 0.84 8.10 12.34
N GLN A 179 0.27 9.12 11.72
CA GLN A 179 0.03 10.44 12.32
C GLN A 179 -1.43 10.88 12.16
N GLY A 180 -1.79 11.99 12.80
CA GLY A 180 -3.11 12.60 12.64
C GLY A 180 -4.23 11.66 13.08
N ALA A 181 -5.24 11.48 12.21
CA ALA A 181 -6.38 10.63 12.52
C ALA A 181 -6.00 9.12 12.59
N ASN A 182 -5.00 8.66 11.84
CA ASN A 182 -4.48 7.30 11.96
C ASN A 182 -3.92 7.01 13.37
N ALA A 183 -3.25 7.99 13.99
CA ALA A 183 -2.73 7.82 15.35
C ALA A 183 -3.88 7.60 16.37
N ALA A 184 -5.00 8.29 16.21
CA ALA A 184 -6.18 8.07 17.05
C ALA A 184 -6.79 6.66 16.85
N ILE A 185 -6.78 6.13 15.62
CA ILE A 185 -7.22 4.75 15.33
C ILE A 185 -6.27 3.74 15.98
N VAL A 186 -4.95 3.98 15.92
CA VAL A 186 -3.96 3.14 16.63
C VAL A 186 -4.24 3.13 18.13
N GLU A 187 -4.48 4.29 18.75
CA GLU A 187 -4.79 4.40 20.18
C GLU A 187 -6.03 3.58 20.57
N GLU A 188 -7.11 3.63 19.78
CA GLU A 188 -8.31 2.81 19.98
C GLU A 188 -8.00 1.31 19.88
N GLY A 189 -7.23 0.90 18.87
CA GLY A 189 -6.85 -0.50 18.69
C GLY A 189 -5.95 -1.03 19.82
N VAL A 190 -5.05 -0.19 20.35
CA VAL A 190 -4.23 -0.51 21.53
C VAL A 190 -5.12 -0.62 22.78
N ALA A 191 -6.07 0.31 22.97
CA ALA A 191 -7.00 0.29 24.09
C ALA A 191 -7.93 -0.94 24.06
N ALA A 192 -8.32 -1.41 22.87
CA ALA A 192 -9.07 -2.64 22.67
C ALA A 192 -8.20 -3.91 22.77
N GLY A 193 -6.87 -3.76 22.85
CA GLY A 193 -5.93 -4.87 22.89
C GLY A 193 -5.85 -5.66 21.58
N ALA A 194 -6.24 -5.06 20.45
CA ALA A 194 -6.14 -5.62 19.10
C ALA A 194 -4.84 -5.23 18.38
N LEU A 195 -4.19 -4.16 18.83
CA LEU A 195 -2.90 -3.68 18.34
C LEU A 195 -1.90 -3.49 19.47
N ALA A 196 -0.62 -3.57 19.12
CA ALA A 196 0.48 -3.08 19.93
C ALA A 196 1.41 -2.22 19.06
N GLU A 197 1.77 -1.06 19.60
CA GLU A 197 2.69 -0.11 19.00
C GLU A 197 4.04 -0.15 19.74
N ALA A 198 5.15 -0.18 18.99
CA ALA A 198 6.49 -0.12 19.56
C ALA A 198 7.48 0.58 18.61
N LYS A 199 8.60 1.08 19.15
CA LYS A 199 9.75 1.49 18.33
C LYS A 199 10.64 0.27 18.07
N ASP A 200 10.90 -0.03 16.80
CA ASP A 200 11.69 -1.20 16.39
C ASP A 200 12.41 -0.92 15.06
N LEU A 201 13.18 -1.89 14.56
CA LEU A 201 13.82 -1.81 13.26
C LEU A 201 12.77 -1.62 12.14
N ALA A 202 12.90 -0.55 11.37
CA ALA A 202 12.03 -0.22 10.25
C ALA A 202 12.42 -1.01 8.99
N VAL A 203 12.26 -2.32 9.05
CA VAL A 203 12.52 -3.23 7.93
C VAL A 203 11.38 -4.24 7.78
N TYR A 204 11.10 -4.61 6.54
CA TYR A 204 10.12 -5.62 6.20
C TYR A 204 10.63 -7.05 6.47
N GLY A 205 9.77 -7.90 7.05
CA GLY A 205 10.03 -9.33 7.21
C GLY A 205 10.45 -9.76 8.62
N LYS A 206 10.21 -8.94 9.64
CA LYS A 206 10.58 -9.22 11.04
C LYS A 206 9.96 -10.52 11.57
N GLN A 207 8.76 -10.86 11.10
CA GLN A 207 8.01 -12.05 11.49
C GLN A 207 8.42 -13.27 10.66
N THR A 208 8.73 -13.09 9.37
CA THR A 208 8.83 -14.22 8.43
C THR A 208 10.20 -14.45 7.80
N ARG A 209 11.13 -13.49 7.86
CA ARG A 209 12.45 -13.61 7.21
C ARG A 209 13.54 -14.03 8.22
N PRO A 210 14.42 -14.96 7.83
CA PRO A 210 15.67 -15.20 8.54
C PRO A 210 16.55 -13.93 8.56
N LEU A 211 17.29 -13.70 9.64
CA LEU A 211 18.07 -12.48 9.88
C LEU A 211 18.96 -12.03 8.70
N PRO A 212 19.74 -12.89 8.02
CA PRO A 212 20.56 -12.41 6.91
C PRO A 212 19.73 -11.88 5.73
N LYS A 213 18.61 -12.54 5.42
CA LYS A 213 17.68 -12.10 4.35
C LYS A 213 16.93 -10.84 4.75
N LEU A 214 16.60 -10.69 6.03
CA LEU A 214 16.03 -9.46 6.58
C LEU A 214 16.95 -8.26 6.30
N LEU A 215 18.24 -8.39 6.63
CA LEU A 215 19.22 -7.30 6.48
C LEU A 215 19.65 -7.09 5.02
N GLU A 216 19.79 -8.15 4.23
CA GLU A 216 20.09 -8.06 2.79
C GLU A 216 19.05 -7.21 2.07
N TYR A 217 17.77 -7.39 2.38
CA TYR A 217 16.66 -6.66 1.76
C TYR A 217 16.29 -5.36 2.48
N ALA A 218 17.06 -4.91 3.47
CA ALA A 218 16.86 -3.62 4.12
C ALA A 218 17.35 -2.48 3.20
N THR A 219 16.55 -2.12 2.20
CA THR A 219 16.93 -1.17 1.15
C THR A 219 16.41 0.25 1.36
N ASP A 220 15.37 0.43 2.18
CA ASP A 220 14.77 1.75 2.47
C ASP A 220 15.78 2.67 3.14
N THR A 221 16.53 2.10 4.09
CA THR A 221 17.81 2.66 4.54
C THR A 221 18.95 1.76 4.10
N TYR A 222 19.49 2.02 2.91
CA TYR A 222 20.66 1.31 2.41
C TYR A 222 21.86 1.43 3.36
N VAL A 223 22.33 0.29 3.86
CA VAL A 223 23.51 0.15 4.73
C VAL A 223 24.66 -0.48 3.94
N PRO A 224 25.72 0.27 3.59
CA PRO A 224 26.81 -0.23 2.75
C PRO A 224 27.50 -1.47 3.32
N GLY A 225 27.65 -2.49 2.48
CA GLY A 225 28.24 -3.77 2.83
C GLY A 225 27.30 -4.74 3.56
N ILE A 226 26.03 -4.39 3.73
CA ILE A 226 24.98 -5.27 4.30
C ILE A 226 23.80 -5.36 3.32
N SER A 227 23.18 -4.21 2.99
CA SER A 227 22.07 -4.16 2.04
C SER A 227 22.53 -4.62 0.65
N ASN A 228 21.71 -5.43 -0.02
CA ASN A 228 21.99 -6.13 -1.28
C ASN A 228 23.19 -7.11 -1.21
N SER A 229 23.62 -7.53 -0.01
CA SER A 229 24.69 -8.50 0.14
C SER A 229 24.34 -9.56 1.20
N TYR A 230 23.90 -10.74 0.74
CA TYR A 230 23.68 -11.86 1.65
C TYR A 230 24.94 -12.20 2.46
N THR A 231 26.10 -12.28 1.80
CA THR A 231 27.38 -12.55 2.47
C THR A 231 27.72 -11.44 3.48
N GLY A 232 27.55 -10.17 3.10
CA GLY A 232 27.81 -9.05 4.00
C GLY A 232 26.89 -9.03 5.22
N ALA A 233 25.62 -9.42 5.05
CA ALA A 233 24.68 -9.59 6.15
C ALA A 233 25.07 -10.75 7.07
N VAL A 234 25.53 -11.88 6.52
CA VAL A 234 26.04 -13.02 7.30
C VAL A 234 27.28 -12.62 8.10
N ASP A 235 28.29 -12.04 7.44
CA ASP A 235 29.53 -11.60 8.09
C ASP A 235 29.24 -10.59 9.21
N PHE A 236 28.33 -9.64 8.97
CA PHE A 236 27.91 -8.68 9.99
C PHE A 236 27.27 -9.35 11.20
N LEU A 237 26.40 -10.36 11.00
CA LEU A 237 25.70 -11.06 12.08
C LEU A 237 26.63 -12.00 12.86
N ASP A 238 27.53 -12.72 12.17
CA ASP A 238 28.48 -13.64 12.79
C ASP A 238 29.54 -12.90 13.64
N ASP A 239 29.80 -11.62 13.35
CA ASP A 239 30.68 -10.74 14.15
C ASP A 239 30.02 -10.20 15.45
N LEU A 240 28.70 -10.39 15.63
CA LEU A 240 27.99 -9.89 16.82
C LEU A 240 28.10 -10.86 18.00
N ASP A 241 28.17 -10.30 19.22
CA ASP A 241 27.93 -11.04 20.47
C ASP A 241 26.42 -11.22 20.72
N VAL A 242 25.74 -11.85 19.76
CA VAL A 242 24.31 -12.18 19.75
C VAL A 242 24.14 -13.56 19.13
N ASP A 243 23.40 -14.43 19.80
CA ASP A 243 23.09 -15.76 19.26
C ASP A 243 22.05 -15.66 18.14
N CYS A 244 22.51 -15.42 16.91
CA CYS A 244 21.63 -15.23 15.75
C CYS A 244 21.13 -16.57 15.16
N ARG A 245 21.50 -17.71 15.74
CA ARG A 245 21.14 -19.04 15.24
C ARG A 245 20.39 -19.83 16.31
N GLY A 246 19.40 -20.61 15.91
CA GLY A 246 18.68 -21.51 16.81
C GLY A 246 19.50 -22.77 17.13
N ASP A 247 18.92 -23.65 17.95
CA ASP A 247 19.53 -24.91 18.38
C ASP A 247 19.99 -25.80 17.20
N GLU A 248 19.27 -25.77 16.08
CA GLU A 248 19.56 -26.53 14.86
C GLU A 248 20.52 -25.80 13.90
N ARG A 249 21.15 -24.69 14.33
CA ARG A 249 22.01 -23.79 13.53
C ARG A 249 21.32 -23.05 12.39
N GLU A 250 20.01 -23.16 12.30
CA GLU A 250 19.19 -22.33 11.43
C GLU A 250 19.23 -20.87 11.88
N TRP A 251 19.13 -19.94 10.92
CA TRP A 251 19.07 -18.52 11.24
C TRP A 251 17.74 -18.19 11.95
N LYS A 252 17.84 -17.53 13.10
CA LYS A 252 16.67 -16.94 13.77
C LYS A 252 16.02 -15.88 12.86
N ARG A 253 14.75 -15.57 13.10
CA ARG A 253 14.06 -14.39 12.58
C ARG A 253 14.14 -13.27 13.62
N TRP A 254 13.80 -12.03 13.23
CA TRP A 254 13.82 -10.90 14.17
C TRP A 254 12.90 -11.11 15.38
N VAL A 255 11.72 -11.69 15.16
CA VAL A 255 10.76 -12.02 16.22
C VAL A 255 11.29 -13.07 17.20
N ASP A 256 12.19 -13.95 16.77
CA ASP A 256 12.76 -15.01 17.61
C ASP A 256 13.86 -14.49 18.56
N LEU A 257 14.35 -13.27 18.35
CA LEU A 257 15.31 -12.62 19.24
C LEU A 257 14.62 -12.06 20.50
N THR A 258 15.32 -12.07 21.62
CA THR A 258 14.93 -11.32 22.82
C THR A 258 15.05 -9.81 22.61
N ASP A 259 14.40 -9.01 23.46
CA ASP A 259 14.50 -7.55 23.39
C ASP A 259 15.95 -7.04 23.53
N GLU A 260 16.76 -7.71 24.34
CA GLU A 260 18.17 -7.38 24.51
C GLU A 260 18.98 -7.67 23.24
N GLU A 261 18.77 -8.84 22.63
CA GLU A 261 19.41 -9.23 21.38
C GLU A 261 19.00 -8.31 20.22
N ARG A 262 17.71 -8.02 20.06
CA ARG A 262 17.21 -7.02 19.09
C ARG A 262 17.91 -5.69 19.25
N ARG A 263 18.00 -5.18 20.48
CA ARG A 263 18.69 -3.90 20.78
C ARG A 263 20.16 -3.94 20.41
N ARG A 264 20.87 -5.05 20.68
CA ARG A 264 22.28 -5.23 20.31
C ARG A 264 22.46 -5.23 18.80
N VAL A 265 21.65 -5.99 18.05
CA VAL A 265 21.70 -6.04 16.58
C VAL A 265 21.41 -4.66 15.97
N ALA A 266 20.32 -4.00 16.39
CA ALA A 266 19.96 -2.67 15.90
C ALA A 266 21.06 -1.63 16.19
N SER A 267 21.63 -1.65 17.39
CA SER A 267 22.72 -0.73 17.77
C SER A 267 23.97 -0.97 16.92
N ALA A 268 24.34 -2.23 16.69
CA ALA A 268 25.47 -2.57 15.84
C ALA A 268 25.26 -2.13 14.38
N LEU A 269 24.03 -2.28 13.87
CA LEU A 269 23.66 -1.86 12.52
C LEU A 269 23.78 -0.34 12.36
N VAL A 270 23.26 0.43 13.32
CA VAL A 270 23.40 1.89 13.38
C VAL A 270 24.88 2.29 13.39
N GLN A 271 25.69 1.68 14.26
CA GLN A 271 27.12 1.99 14.33
C GLN A 271 27.85 1.65 13.03
N HIS A 272 27.50 0.54 12.37
CA HIS A 272 28.05 0.17 11.07
C HIS A 272 27.69 1.20 10.00
N ALA A 273 26.44 1.64 9.94
CA ALA A 273 25.99 2.68 9.03
C ALA A 273 26.75 4.01 9.24
N VAL A 274 26.96 4.43 10.49
CA VAL A 274 27.78 5.61 10.83
C VAL A 274 29.22 5.45 10.31
N ARG A 275 29.88 4.32 10.59
CA ARG A 275 31.25 4.05 10.14
C ARG A 275 31.40 4.05 8.62
N ARG A 276 30.34 3.65 7.90
CA ARG A 276 30.28 3.64 6.44
C ARG A 276 29.83 4.98 5.83
N GLY A 277 29.64 6.02 6.65
CA GLY A 277 29.33 7.37 6.20
C GLY A 277 27.88 7.56 5.76
N VAL A 278 26.94 6.72 6.24
CA VAL A 278 25.51 6.93 5.99
C VAL A 278 25.07 8.25 6.67
N PRO A 279 24.39 9.17 5.97
CA PRO A 279 23.93 10.43 6.56
C PRO A 279 23.00 10.20 7.76
N ALA A 280 23.15 11.02 8.83
CA ALA A 280 22.36 10.89 10.06
C ALA A 280 20.84 10.80 9.81
N ARG A 281 20.29 11.68 8.95
CA ARG A 281 18.87 11.66 8.57
C ARG A 281 18.38 10.33 7.98
N LYS A 282 19.27 9.55 7.36
CA LYS A 282 18.92 8.19 6.87
C LYS A 282 19.04 7.16 7.98
N ILE A 283 20.04 7.29 8.86
CA ILE A 283 20.19 6.41 10.03
C ILE A 283 18.99 6.50 10.95
N ASP A 284 18.42 7.70 11.13
CA ASP A 284 17.21 7.92 11.93
C ASP A 284 16.02 7.10 11.40
N ARG A 285 16.00 6.76 10.10
CA ARG A 285 14.98 5.91 9.47
C ARG A 285 15.20 4.41 9.64
N LEU A 286 16.32 3.98 10.25
CA LEU A 286 16.50 2.56 10.59
C LEU A 286 15.58 2.13 11.74
N VAL A 287 15.14 3.06 12.57
CA VAL A 287 14.23 2.79 13.68
C VAL A 287 12.94 3.55 13.42
N GLY A 288 11.82 2.83 13.40
CA GLY A 288 10.50 3.38 13.15
C GLY A 288 9.50 2.84 14.15
N THR A 289 8.27 3.32 14.06
CA THR A 289 7.14 2.71 14.75
C THR A 289 6.72 1.45 14.00
N THR A 290 6.42 0.39 14.75
CA THR A 290 5.85 -0.84 14.24
C THR A 290 4.50 -1.10 14.88
N TYR A 291 3.56 -1.56 14.06
CA TYR A 291 2.22 -1.93 14.46
C TYR A 291 2.08 -3.45 14.35
N THR A 292 1.77 -4.10 15.47
CA THR A 292 1.57 -5.55 15.51
C THR A 292 0.16 -5.91 15.95
N LEU A 293 -0.47 -6.85 15.25
CA LEU A 293 -1.82 -7.33 15.55
C LEU A 293 -1.73 -8.38 16.65
N THR A 294 -2.16 -8.01 17.85
CA THR A 294 -1.94 -8.80 19.08
C THR A 294 -2.68 -10.14 19.08
N ASN A 295 -3.78 -10.23 18.34
CA ASN A 295 -4.60 -11.44 18.20
C ASN A 295 -4.03 -12.44 17.19
N GLU A 296 -3.06 -12.04 16.36
CA GLU A 296 -2.45 -12.91 15.37
C GLU A 296 -1.22 -13.65 15.92
N PRO A 297 -0.95 -14.90 15.52
CA PRO A 297 0.21 -15.65 16.00
C PRO A 297 1.53 -15.00 15.62
N SER A 298 2.47 -14.91 16.57
CA SER A 298 3.83 -14.42 16.30
C SER A 298 4.56 -15.32 15.29
N GLY A 299 5.40 -14.70 14.45
CA GLY A 299 6.12 -15.40 13.39
C GLY A 299 5.28 -15.72 12.15
N THR A 300 4.16 -15.03 11.97
CA THR A 300 3.31 -15.09 10.77
C THR A 300 3.22 -13.73 10.09
N GLU A 301 2.88 -13.74 8.80
CA GLU A 301 2.66 -12.53 8.01
C GLU A 301 1.60 -11.61 8.62
N LEU A 302 0.60 -12.18 9.29
CA LEU A 302 -0.54 -11.43 9.84
C LEU A 302 -0.20 -10.63 11.11
N ARG A 303 0.93 -10.96 11.76
CA ARG A 303 1.32 -10.34 13.03
C ARG A 303 1.79 -8.90 12.89
N ASP A 304 2.43 -8.55 11.78
CA ASP A 304 3.00 -7.22 11.54
C ASP A 304 2.22 -6.54 10.40
N ALA A 305 1.77 -5.31 10.61
CA ALA A 305 0.90 -4.62 9.67
C ALA A 305 1.53 -4.48 8.27
N SER A 306 2.86 -4.30 8.18
CA SER A 306 3.58 -4.20 6.91
C SER A 306 3.68 -5.55 6.17
N GLU A 307 3.81 -6.65 6.93
CA GLU A 307 3.82 -8.00 6.36
C GLU A 307 2.43 -8.44 5.92
N PHE A 308 1.41 -8.07 6.69
CA PHE A 308 0.02 -8.35 6.35
C PHE A 308 -0.41 -7.55 5.12
N SER A 309 -0.12 -6.25 5.06
CA SER A 309 -0.45 -5.43 3.88
C SER A 309 0.23 -5.97 2.62
N THR A 310 1.46 -6.48 2.72
CA THR A 310 2.16 -7.12 1.60
C THR A 310 1.51 -8.44 1.17
N LEU A 311 1.00 -9.23 2.12
CA LEU A 311 0.22 -10.44 1.81
C LEU A 311 -1.06 -10.08 1.03
N LEU A 312 -1.78 -9.05 1.46
CA LEU A 312 -3.00 -8.57 0.80
C LEU A 312 -2.71 -7.98 -0.59
N ASN A 313 -1.65 -7.19 -0.72
CA ASN A 313 -1.19 -6.68 -2.01
C ASN A 313 -0.82 -7.81 -2.97
N ALA A 314 -0.27 -8.92 -2.47
CA ALA A 314 -0.04 -10.09 -3.30
C ALA A 314 -1.38 -10.70 -3.79
N THR A 315 -2.40 -10.81 -2.94
CA THR A 315 -3.71 -11.31 -3.39
C THR A 315 -4.37 -10.40 -4.42
N ALA A 316 -4.28 -9.08 -4.22
CA ALA A 316 -4.80 -8.08 -5.13
C ALA A 316 -4.15 -8.14 -6.52
N ARG A 317 -2.81 -8.23 -6.59
CA ARG A 317 -2.05 -8.27 -7.86
C ARG A 317 -2.35 -9.48 -8.74
N TYR A 318 -2.97 -10.52 -8.19
CA TYR A 318 -3.36 -11.72 -8.93
C TYR A 318 -4.89 -11.87 -9.02
N ASP A 319 -5.64 -10.77 -8.87
CA ASP A 319 -7.09 -10.73 -9.03
C ASP A 319 -7.84 -11.68 -8.09
N ARG A 320 -7.28 -11.88 -6.88
CA ARG A 320 -7.86 -12.72 -5.83
C ARG A 320 -8.31 -11.89 -4.63
N ALA A 321 -9.13 -10.88 -4.90
CA ALA A 321 -9.76 -10.06 -3.87
C ALA A 321 -10.57 -10.89 -2.88
N ASP A 322 -11.24 -11.94 -3.37
CA ASP A 322 -11.97 -12.94 -2.57
C ASP A 322 -11.11 -13.55 -1.47
N VAL A 323 -9.85 -13.90 -1.80
CA VAL A 323 -8.89 -14.47 -0.85
C VAL A 323 -8.44 -13.43 0.16
N GLY A 324 -8.05 -12.25 -0.32
CA GLY A 324 -7.59 -11.15 0.55
C GLY A 324 -8.65 -10.76 1.58
N LEU A 325 -9.89 -10.57 1.12
CA LEU A 325 -11.04 -10.28 1.97
C LEU A 325 -11.28 -11.39 3.00
N ALA A 326 -11.31 -12.66 2.57
CA ALA A 326 -11.53 -13.78 3.48
C ALA A 326 -10.45 -13.87 4.56
N VAL A 327 -9.18 -13.57 4.24
CA VAL A 327 -8.11 -13.46 5.24
C VAL A 327 -8.39 -12.32 6.22
N CYS A 328 -8.77 -11.12 5.76
CA CYS A 328 -9.15 -10.02 6.64
C CYS A 328 -10.32 -10.38 7.58
N LEU A 329 -11.30 -11.15 7.09
CA LEU A 329 -12.48 -11.58 7.84
C LEU A 329 -12.27 -12.78 8.77
N GLY A 330 -11.05 -13.33 8.87
CA GLY A 330 -10.74 -14.36 9.87
C GLY A 330 -10.46 -15.76 9.33
N ASP A 331 -10.47 -15.99 8.01
CA ASP A 331 -10.09 -17.30 7.46
C ASP A 331 -8.58 -17.52 7.59
N ARG A 332 -8.19 -18.37 8.55
CA ARG A 332 -6.80 -18.75 8.84
C ARG A 332 -6.40 -20.11 8.26
N THR A 333 -7.27 -20.75 7.49
CA THR A 333 -7.00 -22.05 6.85
C THR A 333 -6.97 -21.88 5.34
N GLY A 334 -8.10 -21.99 4.64
CA GLY A 334 -8.17 -22.04 3.18
C GLY A 334 -7.68 -20.75 2.52
N ALA A 335 -8.24 -19.60 2.90
CA ALA A 335 -7.85 -18.32 2.31
C ALA A 335 -6.39 -17.97 2.64
N LEU A 336 -5.95 -18.14 3.89
CA LEU A 336 -4.58 -17.81 4.28
C LEU A 336 -3.53 -18.69 3.58
N GLU A 337 -3.80 -19.98 3.40
CA GLU A 337 -2.92 -20.87 2.63
C GLU A 337 -2.82 -20.42 1.17
N THR A 338 -3.95 -20.07 0.56
CA THR A 338 -3.99 -19.55 -0.81
C THR A 338 -3.25 -18.21 -0.92
N ALA A 339 -3.44 -17.29 0.04
CA ALA A 339 -2.73 -16.02 0.08
C ALA A 339 -1.21 -16.20 0.19
N ARG A 340 -0.76 -17.17 0.99
CA ARG A 340 0.67 -17.52 1.10
C ARG A 340 1.23 -18.10 -0.19
N GLU A 341 0.46 -18.89 -0.93
CA GLU A 341 0.85 -19.36 -2.27
C GLU A 341 0.99 -18.22 -3.27
N LEU A 342 0.05 -17.28 -3.27
CA LEU A 342 0.10 -16.08 -4.09
C LEU A 342 1.31 -15.21 -3.72
N LEU A 343 1.59 -15.00 -2.43
CA LEU A 343 2.78 -14.27 -1.98
C LEU A 343 4.10 -14.96 -2.36
N ARG A 344 4.17 -16.30 -2.25
CA ARG A 344 5.35 -17.07 -2.72
C ARG A 344 5.54 -16.93 -4.22
N THR A 345 4.46 -16.97 -4.99
CA THR A 345 4.47 -16.78 -6.44
C THR A 345 4.91 -15.35 -6.80
N HIS A 346 4.38 -14.35 -6.09
CA HIS A 346 4.78 -12.95 -6.23
C HIS A 346 6.29 -12.76 -6.05
N ARG A 347 6.83 -13.26 -4.93
CA ARG A 347 8.26 -13.18 -4.63
C ARG A 347 9.13 -13.87 -5.68
N ARG A 348 8.68 -15.01 -6.21
CA ARG A 348 9.37 -15.72 -7.31
C ARG A 348 9.38 -14.89 -8.59
N ASN A 349 8.24 -14.32 -8.97
CA ASN A 349 8.14 -13.49 -10.17
C ASN A 349 9.01 -12.23 -10.07
N LEU A 350 9.06 -11.57 -8.90
CA LEU A 350 9.97 -10.44 -8.67
C LEU A 350 11.44 -10.84 -8.76
N SER A 351 11.81 -12.00 -8.21
CA SER A 351 13.18 -12.53 -8.32
C SER A 351 13.54 -12.80 -9.79
N ASN A 352 12.65 -13.48 -10.53
CA ASN A 352 12.85 -13.78 -11.94
C ASN A 352 12.98 -12.50 -12.78
N GLY A 353 12.12 -11.50 -12.54
CA GLY A 353 12.20 -10.21 -13.23
C GLY A 353 13.51 -9.46 -12.92
N LEU A 354 13.99 -9.51 -11.67
CA LEU A 354 15.29 -8.92 -11.33
C LEU A 354 16.46 -9.65 -12.00
N ASP A 355 16.40 -10.98 -12.08
CA ASP A 355 17.40 -11.78 -12.78
C ASP A 355 17.37 -11.54 -14.30
N TRP A 356 16.19 -11.35 -14.88
CA TRP A 356 16.02 -10.93 -16.28
C TRP A 356 16.73 -9.60 -16.54
N VAL A 357 16.56 -8.59 -15.68
CA VAL A 357 17.25 -7.29 -15.82
C VAL A 357 18.76 -7.42 -15.65
N LYS A 358 19.25 -8.32 -14.78
CA LYS A 358 20.70 -8.59 -14.66
C LYS A 358 21.28 -9.20 -15.92
N GLU A 359 20.52 -10.05 -16.61
CA GLU A 359 20.97 -10.74 -17.83
C GLU A 359 20.93 -9.82 -19.06
N HIS A 360 19.85 -9.04 -19.21
CA HIS A 360 19.61 -8.21 -20.40
C HIS A 360 20.14 -6.77 -20.25
N GLY A 361 20.27 -6.29 -19.02
CA GLY A 361 20.71 -4.92 -18.71
C GLY A 361 19.64 -3.87 -18.95
N VAL A 362 20.10 -2.61 -18.99
CA VAL A 362 19.27 -1.43 -19.33
C VAL A 362 19.93 -0.65 -20.47
N THR A 363 19.13 -0.02 -21.31
CA THR A 363 19.56 0.87 -22.38
C THR A 363 19.69 2.29 -21.85
N ASP A 364 20.86 2.91 -22.01
CA ASP A 364 21.09 4.32 -21.68
C ASP A 364 20.57 5.23 -22.80
N ALA A 365 19.65 6.15 -22.47
CA ALA A 365 19.08 7.11 -23.40
C ALA A 365 19.52 8.56 -23.11
N GLY A 366 20.57 8.77 -22.31
CA GLY A 366 21.08 10.10 -21.95
C GLY A 366 20.71 10.49 -20.54
N ASN A 367 19.58 11.15 -20.35
CA ASN A 367 19.07 11.57 -19.03
C ASN A 367 18.33 10.46 -18.30
N VAL A 368 17.90 9.42 -19.03
CA VAL A 368 17.17 8.27 -18.50
C VAL A 368 17.81 6.96 -18.96
N GLN A 369 17.45 5.86 -18.29
CA GLN A 369 17.76 4.50 -18.72
C GLN A 369 16.47 3.69 -18.80
N TRP A 370 16.42 2.66 -19.65
CA TRP A 370 15.19 1.90 -19.82
C TRP A 370 15.39 0.43 -20.19
N PHE A 371 14.36 -0.38 -19.99
CA PHE A 371 14.29 -1.74 -20.51
C PHE A 371 12.86 -2.08 -20.90
N ASP A 372 12.70 -2.94 -21.91
CA ASP A 372 11.41 -3.47 -22.32
C ASP A 372 11.40 -4.97 -22.09
N ALA A 373 10.49 -5.41 -21.22
CA ALA A 373 10.38 -6.78 -20.79
C ALA A 373 9.33 -7.58 -21.58
N GLY A 374 8.58 -6.96 -22.51
CA GLY A 374 7.50 -7.62 -23.24
C GLY A 374 6.57 -8.39 -22.30
N ASP A 375 6.41 -9.70 -22.54
CA ASP A 375 5.62 -10.63 -21.73
C ASP A 375 6.45 -11.40 -20.66
N GLU A 376 7.77 -11.22 -20.61
CA GLU A 376 8.66 -11.90 -19.65
C GLU A 376 8.47 -11.37 -18.22
N ILE A 377 8.07 -10.11 -18.07
CA ILE A 377 7.71 -9.49 -16.79
C ILE A 377 6.32 -8.88 -16.90
N ARG A 378 5.39 -9.40 -16.09
CA ARG A 378 4.01 -8.89 -16.06
C ARG A 378 3.94 -7.39 -15.79
N GLU A 379 3.05 -6.72 -16.50
CA GLU A 379 2.62 -5.33 -16.35
C GLU A 379 2.30 -4.95 -14.90
N THR A 380 1.66 -5.84 -14.16
CA THR A 380 1.31 -5.67 -12.74
C THR A 380 2.50 -5.62 -11.78
N ILE A 381 3.70 -6.05 -12.21
CA ILE A 381 4.91 -6.07 -11.36
C ILE A 381 6.11 -5.34 -11.98
N VAL A 382 6.06 -4.94 -13.26
CA VAL A 382 7.18 -4.33 -13.98
C VAL A 382 7.73 -3.09 -13.27
N GLY A 383 6.85 -2.25 -12.71
CA GLY A 383 7.26 -1.08 -11.94
C GLY A 383 7.97 -1.41 -10.62
N ILE A 384 7.65 -2.54 -9.98
CA ILE A 384 8.37 -3.00 -8.78
C ILE A 384 9.77 -3.46 -9.20
N VAL A 385 9.87 -4.24 -10.27
CA VAL A 385 11.15 -4.72 -10.81
C VAL A 385 12.04 -3.54 -11.21
N ALA A 386 11.48 -2.52 -11.87
CA ALA A 386 12.20 -1.29 -12.20
C ALA A 386 12.75 -0.58 -10.95
N GLY A 387 11.98 -0.53 -9.86
CA GLY A 387 12.44 0.06 -8.61
C GLY A 387 13.58 -0.75 -7.98
N MET A 388 13.44 -2.07 -7.98
CA MET A 388 14.45 -3.00 -7.44
C MET A 388 15.72 -3.03 -8.29
N SER A 389 15.61 -2.85 -9.61
CA SER A 389 16.76 -2.88 -10.53
C SER A 389 17.75 -1.75 -10.30
N MET A 390 17.36 -0.67 -9.64
CA MET A 390 18.27 0.40 -9.18
C MET A 390 19.33 -0.10 -8.18
N GLY A 391 19.20 -1.32 -7.66
CA GLY A 391 20.20 -2.01 -6.85
C GLY A 391 21.07 -3.00 -7.64
N VAL A 392 20.84 -3.18 -8.94
CA VAL A 392 21.57 -4.11 -9.82
C VAL A 392 22.80 -3.41 -10.41
N ASP A 393 23.91 -4.15 -10.46
CA ASP A 393 25.13 -3.68 -11.14
C ASP A 393 24.84 -3.41 -12.62
N GLY A 394 25.20 -2.21 -13.09
CA GLY A 394 24.91 -1.75 -14.45
C GLY A 394 23.71 -0.80 -14.56
N VAL A 395 22.90 -0.65 -13.52
CA VAL A 395 21.81 0.34 -13.47
C VAL A 395 22.25 1.58 -12.69
N ALA A 396 22.23 2.74 -13.33
CA ALA A 396 22.74 3.99 -12.77
C ALA A 396 21.72 4.65 -11.84
N ARG A 397 22.00 4.70 -10.53
CA ARG A 397 21.12 5.37 -9.54
C ARG A 397 20.97 6.89 -9.74
N SER A 398 21.81 7.48 -10.58
CA SER A 398 21.80 8.91 -10.95
C SER A 398 20.88 9.23 -12.12
N LYS A 399 20.16 8.24 -12.67
CA LYS A 399 19.18 8.41 -13.74
C LYS A 399 17.88 7.71 -13.33
N PRO A 400 16.69 8.23 -13.65
CA PRO A 400 15.46 7.47 -13.50
C PRO A 400 15.47 6.30 -14.48
N VAL A 401 14.76 5.23 -14.13
CA VAL A 401 14.56 4.05 -14.97
C VAL A 401 13.12 4.02 -15.48
N VAL A 402 12.95 3.72 -16.77
CA VAL A 402 11.66 3.49 -17.43
C VAL A 402 11.59 2.02 -17.83
N ALA A 403 10.49 1.36 -17.53
CA ALA A 403 10.29 -0.05 -17.80
C ALA A 403 8.99 -0.28 -18.56
N PHE A 404 9.06 -1.09 -19.60
CA PHE A 404 7.92 -1.47 -20.43
C PHE A 404 7.55 -2.94 -20.21
N ALA A 405 6.25 -3.23 -20.27
CA ALA A 405 5.68 -4.57 -20.29
C ALA A 405 4.41 -4.58 -21.13
N GLU A 406 4.12 -5.70 -21.78
CA GLU A 406 2.91 -5.88 -22.58
C GLU A 406 1.66 -5.83 -21.69
N GLU A 407 0.69 -4.97 -22.02
CA GLU A 407 -0.63 -4.92 -21.36
C GLU A 407 -1.67 -5.63 -22.24
N SER A 408 -1.59 -5.41 -23.56
CA SER A 408 -2.36 -6.13 -24.58
C SER A 408 -1.64 -6.06 -25.94
N ASP A 409 -2.23 -6.68 -26.98
CA ASP A 409 -1.73 -6.58 -28.36
C ASP A 409 -1.65 -5.11 -28.87
N GLU A 410 -2.46 -4.20 -28.32
CA GLU A 410 -2.57 -2.80 -28.75
C GLU A 410 -1.91 -1.81 -27.78
N GLU A 411 -1.71 -2.21 -26.52
CA GLU A 411 -1.25 -1.31 -25.46
C GLU A 411 -0.04 -1.87 -24.70
N THR A 412 0.88 -0.97 -24.38
CA THR A 412 2.07 -1.25 -23.58
C THR A 412 2.02 -0.46 -22.27
N LYS A 413 2.23 -1.17 -21.16
CA LYS A 413 2.35 -0.56 -19.84
C LYS A 413 3.73 0.01 -19.64
N VAL A 414 3.78 1.25 -19.19
CA VAL A 414 5.01 1.94 -18.81
C VAL A 414 5.03 2.19 -17.31
N SER A 415 6.16 1.91 -16.67
CA SER A 415 6.44 2.28 -15.28
C SER A 415 7.77 3.00 -15.17
N SER A 416 7.81 4.12 -14.44
CA SER A 416 9.04 4.85 -14.16
C SER A 416 9.36 4.90 -12.68
N ARG A 417 10.67 4.89 -12.35
CA ARG A 417 11.17 4.97 -10.98
C ARG A 417 12.37 5.91 -10.91
N GLY A 418 12.27 6.87 -9.99
CA GLY A 418 13.33 7.80 -9.63
C GLY A 418 13.95 7.48 -8.28
N THR A 419 14.92 8.29 -7.87
CA THR A 419 15.42 8.28 -6.49
C THR A 419 15.05 9.58 -5.80
N GLY A 420 14.91 9.57 -4.48
CA GLY A 420 14.68 10.83 -3.76
C GLY A 420 15.80 11.87 -3.93
N ALA A 421 17.00 11.47 -4.40
CA ALA A 421 18.02 12.43 -4.79
C ALA A 421 17.67 13.19 -6.08
N LEU A 422 17.09 12.50 -7.06
CA LEU A 422 16.61 13.10 -8.31
C LEU A 422 15.41 14.01 -8.06
N VAL A 423 14.45 13.59 -7.22
CA VAL A 423 13.29 14.43 -6.85
C VAL A 423 13.75 15.75 -6.21
N ARG A 424 14.74 15.70 -5.30
CA ARG A 424 15.33 16.91 -4.72
C ARG A 424 16.06 17.81 -5.73
N GLN A 425 16.43 17.28 -6.89
CA GLN A 425 17.02 18.04 -7.98
C GLN A 425 15.94 18.63 -8.92
N GLY A 426 14.66 18.32 -8.71
CA GLY A 426 13.55 18.83 -9.51
C GLY A 426 12.86 17.77 -10.38
N LEU A 427 13.22 16.49 -10.26
CA LEU A 427 12.53 15.41 -11.00
C LEU A 427 11.07 15.31 -10.54
N ASP A 428 10.15 15.38 -11.50
CA ASP A 428 8.74 15.08 -11.36
C ASP A 428 8.31 14.08 -12.45
N LEU A 429 8.29 12.80 -12.09
CA LEU A 429 7.92 11.73 -13.01
C LEU A 429 6.43 11.72 -13.39
N SER A 430 5.56 12.32 -12.58
CA SER A 430 4.13 12.43 -12.92
C SER A 430 3.96 13.29 -14.16
N ASN A 431 4.58 14.47 -14.15
CA ASN A 431 4.60 15.38 -15.29
C ASN A 431 5.32 14.77 -16.50
N VAL A 432 6.45 14.09 -16.30
CA VAL A 432 7.20 13.42 -17.37
C VAL A 432 6.36 12.36 -18.07
N MET A 433 5.71 11.46 -17.31
CA MET A 433 4.90 10.38 -17.89
C MET A 433 3.66 10.93 -18.59
N GLY A 434 3.01 11.94 -18.01
CA GLY A 434 1.84 12.59 -18.63
C GLY A 434 2.17 13.23 -19.98
N GLU A 435 3.19 14.09 -20.03
CA GLU A 435 3.58 14.79 -21.25
C GLU A 435 4.09 13.82 -22.33
N ALA A 436 4.91 12.83 -21.95
CA ALA A 436 5.43 11.85 -22.90
C ALA A 436 4.35 10.91 -23.43
N ALA A 437 3.40 10.49 -22.59
CA ALA A 437 2.31 9.61 -23.01
C ALA A 437 1.37 10.35 -23.97
N GLU A 438 0.98 11.59 -23.64
CA GLU A 438 0.12 12.41 -24.50
C GLU A 438 0.74 12.60 -25.90
N ALA A 439 2.06 12.79 -25.97
CA ALA A 439 2.78 12.96 -27.23
C ALA A 439 2.70 11.73 -28.18
N VAL A 440 2.48 10.53 -27.64
CA VAL A 440 2.32 9.29 -28.41
C VAL A 440 0.87 8.78 -28.44
N GLY A 441 -0.08 9.56 -27.94
CA GLY A 441 -1.50 9.19 -27.91
C GLY A 441 -1.89 8.23 -26.79
N GLY A 442 -1.07 8.13 -25.74
CA GLY A 442 -1.36 7.41 -24.50
C GLY A 442 -1.81 8.32 -23.36
N GLY A 443 -1.96 7.72 -22.17
CA GLY A 443 -2.28 8.42 -20.93
C GLY A 443 -1.28 8.06 -19.82
N GLY A 444 -0.87 9.05 -19.02
CA GLY A 444 0.12 8.84 -17.95
C GLY A 444 -0.02 9.80 -16.78
N GLY A 445 0.50 9.40 -15.63
CA GLY A 445 0.47 10.16 -14.38
C GLY A 445 1.02 9.38 -13.20
N GLY A 446 0.91 9.96 -12.00
CA GLY A 446 1.36 9.35 -10.74
C GLY A 446 2.01 10.36 -9.80
N HIS A 447 3.13 9.98 -9.20
CA HIS A 447 3.89 10.80 -8.26
C HIS A 447 5.27 11.22 -8.82
N ASP A 448 5.90 12.17 -8.14
CA ASP A 448 7.21 12.71 -8.49
C ASP A 448 8.33 11.65 -8.59
N VAL A 449 8.31 10.65 -7.71
CA VAL A 449 9.32 9.58 -7.62
C VAL A 449 8.94 8.30 -8.37
N ALA A 450 7.66 8.10 -8.65
CA ALA A 450 7.13 6.91 -9.28
C ALA A 450 5.84 7.24 -10.03
N ALA A 451 5.83 7.01 -11.33
CA ALA A 451 4.69 7.27 -12.20
C ALA A 451 4.54 6.15 -13.23
N GLY A 452 3.42 6.09 -13.91
CA GLY A 452 3.15 5.13 -14.97
C GLY A 452 2.42 5.76 -16.15
N ALA A 453 2.39 5.03 -17.25
CA ALA A 453 1.60 5.36 -18.42
C ALA A 453 1.09 4.08 -19.09
N THR A 454 0.10 4.23 -19.96
CA THR A 454 -0.29 3.23 -20.96
C THR A 454 -0.19 3.92 -22.31
N ILE A 455 0.54 3.32 -23.24
CA ILE A 455 0.84 3.87 -24.57
C ILE A 455 0.50 2.86 -25.67
N PRO A 456 0.22 3.30 -26.91
CA PRO A 456 0.04 2.38 -28.03
C PRO A 456 1.31 1.56 -28.30
N THR A 457 1.17 0.26 -28.49
CA THR A 457 2.28 -0.65 -28.80
C THR A 457 3.02 -0.23 -30.09
N GLY A 458 4.34 -0.26 -30.05
CA GLY A 458 5.23 0.17 -31.14
C GLY A 458 5.63 1.65 -31.08
N THR A 459 5.24 2.38 -30.03
CA THR A 459 5.62 3.80 -29.81
C THR A 459 6.68 3.98 -28.73
N GLU A 460 7.25 2.90 -28.19
CA GLU A 460 8.13 2.87 -27.02
C GLU A 460 9.38 3.74 -27.22
N GLU A 461 10.06 3.63 -28.38
CA GLU A 461 11.25 4.42 -28.67
C GLU A 461 10.94 5.92 -28.72
N THR A 462 9.85 6.31 -29.38
CA THR A 462 9.40 7.71 -29.44
C THR A 462 9.00 8.22 -28.06
N PHE A 463 8.32 7.40 -27.25
CA PHE A 463 8.00 7.72 -25.87
C PHE A 463 9.28 7.97 -25.04
N VAL A 464 10.30 7.10 -25.16
CA VAL A 464 11.59 7.29 -24.46
C VAL A 464 12.28 8.58 -24.89
N GLU A 465 12.23 8.96 -26.17
CA GLU A 465 12.77 10.24 -26.64
C GLU A 465 12.09 11.44 -25.95
N HIS A 466 10.76 11.41 -25.82
CA HIS A 466 10.00 12.42 -25.10
C HIS A 466 10.37 12.46 -23.62
N VAL A 467 10.37 11.30 -22.94
CA VAL A 467 10.78 11.19 -21.53
C VAL A 467 12.18 11.75 -21.31
N ASN A 468 13.14 11.35 -22.15
CA ASN A 468 14.52 11.80 -22.05
C ASN A 468 14.66 13.32 -22.17
N ARG A 469 13.90 13.94 -23.09
CA ARG A 469 13.86 15.40 -23.23
C ARG A 469 13.29 16.06 -21.98
N VAL A 470 12.10 15.64 -21.53
CA VAL A 470 11.42 16.27 -20.38
C VAL A 470 12.25 16.13 -19.10
N VAL A 471 12.85 14.95 -18.84
CA VAL A 471 13.76 14.77 -17.70
C VAL A 471 15.00 15.66 -17.84
N GLY A 472 15.53 15.81 -19.05
CA GLY A 472 16.62 16.74 -19.34
C GLY A 472 16.26 18.19 -19.05
N ASP A 473 15.04 18.61 -19.39
CA ASP A 473 14.53 19.96 -19.13
C ASP A 473 14.32 20.21 -17.62
N GLN A 474 13.93 19.17 -16.86
CA GLN A 474 13.74 19.26 -15.40
C GLN A 474 15.06 19.31 -14.61
N LEU A 475 16.10 18.57 -15.06
CA LEU A 475 17.35 18.38 -14.31
C LEU A 475 18.56 19.16 -14.88
N GLY A 476 18.40 19.78 -16.05
CA GLY A 476 19.47 20.43 -16.85
C GLY A 476 19.83 21.86 -16.48
#